data_AF-A0A4D7BC22-F1
#
_entry.id   AF-A0A4D7BC22-F1
#
_cell.length_a   1.000
_cell.length_b   1.000
_cell.length_c   1.000
_cell.angle_alpha   90.00
_cell.angle_beta   90.00
_cell.angle_gamma   90.00
#
_symmetry.space_group_name_H-M   'P 1'
#
loop_
_entity.id
_entity.type
_entity.pdbx_description
1 polymer ?
#
loop_
_entity_poly.entity_id
_entity_poly.type
_entity_poly.pdbx_seq_one_letter_code
_entity_poly.pdbx_strand_id
1 'polypeptide(L)'
;MNDLLAWLKLQNTGIGTYIEFQKRTLRLAAACADQAALFQLFAQLSARFVMTYEDMPMDVAIADHALVRLTRLVEAAAKSPGLSAAEQLRLLNEIASADLGRVEALAGAGG
;
A
#
# COMPACT_ATOMS: atom_id res chain seq x y z
N MET A 1 -10.39 3.20 -8.04
CA MET A 1 -9.09 3.63 -7.48
C MET A 1 -9.20 4.96 -6.74
N ASN A 2 -9.74 6.02 -7.34
CA ASN A 2 -9.86 7.35 -6.71
C ASN A 2 -10.63 7.31 -5.38
N ASP A 3 -11.72 6.54 -5.28
CA ASP A 3 -12.48 6.41 -4.03
C ASP A 3 -11.68 5.69 -2.94
N LEU A 4 -10.87 4.70 -3.31
CA LEU A 4 -9.97 4.00 -2.38
C LEU A 4 -8.91 4.96 -1.84
N LEU A 5 -8.35 5.79 -2.71
CA LEU A 5 -7.37 6.82 -2.34
C LEU A 5 -7.99 7.89 -1.42
N ALA A 6 -9.17 8.39 -1.78
CA ALA A 6 -9.88 9.39 -0.98
C ALA A 6 -10.21 8.84 0.41
N TRP A 7 -10.68 7.59 0.49
CA TRP A 7 -10.90 6.91 1.75
C TRP A 7 -9.60 6.78 2.56
N LEU A 8 -8.52 6.32 1.94
CA LEU A 8 -7.23 6.08 2.61
C LEU A 8 -6.65 7.37 3.24
N LYS A 9 -6.76 8.50 2.54
CA LYS A 9 -6.28 9.81 3.02
C LYS A 9 -6.98 10.32 4.28
N LEU A 10 -8.16 9.78 4.61
CA LEU A 10 -8.93 10.15 5.79
C LEU A 10 -8.68 9.22 6.98
N GLN A 11 -7.88 8.17 6.81
CA GLN A 11 -7.66 7.18 7.86
C GLN A 11 -6.53 7.59 8.82
N ASN A 12 -6.58 7.05 10.04
CA ASN A 12 -5.46 7.12 10.98
C ASN A 12 -4.45 6.00 10.69
N THR A 13 -3.34 6.00 11.43
CA THR A 13 -2.22 5.08 11.23
C THR A 13 -2.38 3.76 11.97
N GLY A 14 -3.55 3.50 12.57
CA GLY A 14 -3.82 2.28 13.32
C GLY A 14 -3.94 1.03 12.45
N ILE A 15 -3.69 -0.14 13.04
CA ILE A 15 -3.73 -1.45 12.36
C ILE A 15 -5.09 -1.70 11.64
N GLY A 16 -6.18 -1.19 12.21
CA GLY A 16 -7.53 -1.30 11.63
C GLY A 16 -7.64 -0.70 10.23
N THR A 17 -6.87 0.33 9.91
CA THR A 17 -6.80 0.94 8.56
C THR A 17 -6.32 -0.08 7.53
N TYR A 18 -5.28 -0.84 7.84
CA TYR A 18 -4.69 -1.82 6.92
C TYR A 18 -5.59 -3.05 6.73
N ILE A 19 -6.28 -3.48 7.80
CA ILE A 19 -7.29 -4.55 7.72
C ILE A 19 -8.44 -4.13 6.80
N GLU A 20 -8.97 -2.91 6.98
CA GLU A 20 -10.08 -2.43 6.15
C GLU A 20 -9.64 -2.17 4.71
N PHE A 21 -8.41 -1.67 4.50
CA PHE A 21 -7.84 -1.50 3.17
C PHE A 21 -7.69 -2.85 2.45
N GLN A 22 -7.22 -3.90 3.13
CA GLN A 22 -7.16 -5.27 2.59
C GLN A 22 -8.55 -5.76 2.17
N LYS A 23 -9.57 -5.61 3.02
CA LYS A 23 -10.95 -6.01 2.68
C LYS A 23 -11.50 -5.25 1.48
N ARG A 24 -11.22 -3.95 1.36
CA ARG A 24 -11.66 -3.12 0.23
C ARG A 24 -10.98 -3.54 -1.06
N THR A 25 -9.68 -3.76 -1.04
CA THR A 25 -8.91 -4.17 -2.21
C THR A 25 -9.28 -5.57 -2.69
N LEU A 26 -9.54 -6.53 -1.78
CA LEU A 26 -10.08 -7.85 -2.16
C LEU A 26 -11.46 -7.76 -2.84
N ARG A 27 -12.37 -6.91 -2.31
CA ARG A 27 -13.68 -6.66 -2.95
C ARG A 27 -13.52 -6.06 -4.34
N LEU A 28 -12.62 -5.08 -4.50
CA LEU A 28 -12.35 -4.45 -5.79
C LEU A 28 -11.70 -5.42 -6.77
N ALA A 29 -10.81 -6.31 -6.31
CA ALA A 29 -10.22 -7.35 -7.16
C ALA A 29 -11.27 -8.30 -7.73
N ALA A 30 -12.30 -8.64 -6.95
CA ALA A 30 -13.41 -9.48 -7.41
C ALA A 30 -14.36 -8.75 -8.36
N ALA A 31 -14.49 -7.42 -8.25
CA ALA A 31 -15.43 -6.61 -9.03
C ALA A 31 -14.84 -6.02 -10.32
N CYS A 32 -13.52 -5.85 -10.41
CA CYS A 32 -12.86 -5.16 -11.52
C CYS A 32 -11.78 -6.03 -12.15
N ALA A 33 -12.16 -6.86 -13.13
CA ALA A 33 -11.24 -7.81 -13.78
C ALA A 33 -9.98 -7.15 -14.36
N ASP A 34 -10.11 -5.99 -15.00
CA ASP A 34 -9.00 -5.27 -15.65
C ASP A 34 -7.92 -4.78 -14.68
N GLN A 35 -8.27 -4.62 -13.40
CA GLN A 35 -7.35 -4.15 -12.34
C GLN A 35 -7.20 -5.19 -11.22
N ALA A 36 -7.67 -6.42 -11.43
CA ALA A 36 -7.71 -7.44 -10.39
C ALA A 36 -6.31 -7.71 -9.83
N ALA A 37 -5.29 -7.83 -10.69
CA ALA A 37 -3.91 -8.07 -10.27
C ALA A 37 -3.37 -6.95 -9.36
N LEU A 38 -3.63 -5.69 -9.72
CA LEU A 38 -3.22 -4.51 -8.95
C LEU A 38 -3.86 -4.52 -7.56
N PHE A 39 -5.17 -4.77 -7.49
CA PHE A 39 -5.88 -4.85 -6.21
C PHE A 39 -5.44 -6.05 -5.36
N GLN A 40 -5.11 -7.19 -5.98
CA GLN A 40 -4.56 -8.34 -5.27
C GLN A 40 -3.19 -8.03 -4.66
N LEU A 41 -2.31 -7.33 -5.38
CA LEU A 41 -1.00 -6.92 -4.84
C LEU A 41 -1.15 -5.98 -3.64
N PHE A 42 -2.09 -5.04 -3.70
CA PHE A 42 -2.41 -4.18 -2.56
C PHE A 42 -2.96 -4.96 -1.36
N ALA A 43 -3.87 -5.90 -1.59
CA ALA A 43 -4.40 -6.75 -0.53
C ALA A 43 -3.28 -7.57 0.14
N GLN A 44 -2.37 -8.14 -0.64
CA GLN A 44 -1.22 -8.89 -0.14
C GLN A 44 -0.24 -8.00 0.64
N LEU A 45 0.06 -6.79 0.14
CA LEU A 45 0.93 -5.82 0.82
C LEU A 45 0.39 -5.49 2.21
N SER A 46 -0.90 -5.17 2.31
CA SER A 46 -1.53 -4.88 3.60
C SER A 46 -1.65 -6.10 4.49
N ALA A 47 -1.92 -7.28 3.93
CA ALA A 47 -1.95 -8.53 4.71
C ALA A 47 -0.60 -8.83 5.39
N ARG A 48 0.52 -8.65 4.65
CA ARG A 48 1.87 -8.83 5.22
C ARG A 48 2.13 -7.86 6.38
N PHE A 49 1.73 -6.61 6.22
CA PHE A 49 1.86 -5.61 7.27
C PHE A 49 1.00 -5.95 8.49
N VAL A 50 -0.27 -6.34 8.28
CA VAL A 50 -1.17 -6.76 9.37
C VAL A 50 -0.58 -7.94 10.14
N MET A 51 -0.17 -9.00 9.43
CA MET A 51 0.43 -10.19 10.04
C MET A 51 1.70 -9.87 10.85
N THR A 52 2.45 -8.83 10.47
CA THR A 52 3.65 -8.41 11.20
C THR A 52 3.31 -7.67 12.50
N TYR A 53 2.21 -6.93 12.55
CA TYR A 53 1.91 -5.99 13.63
C TYR A 53 0.58 -6.26 14.36
N GLU A 54 -0.13 -7.35 14.07
CA GLU A 54 -1.41 -7.68 14.73
C GLU A 54 -1.25 -7.98 16.22
N ASP A 55 -0.14 -8.61 16.59
CA ASP A 55 0.17 -9.02 17.97
C ASP A 55 1.25 -8.16 18.64
N MET A 56 1.70 -7.09 17.98
CA MET A 56 2.78 -6.23 18.48
C MET A 56 2.33 -4.77 18.59
N PRO A 57 2.75 -4.04 19.63
CA PRO A 57 2.58 -2.59 19.66
C PRO A 57 3.35 -1.99 18.48
N MET A 58 2.62 -1.34 17.58
CA MET A 58 3.19 -0.66 16.43
C MET A 58 3.78 0.67 16.88
N ASP A 59 5.07 0.87 16.60
CA ASP A 59 5.71 2.17 16.81
C ASP A 59 5.04 3.24 15.94
N VAL A 60 4.81 4.42 16.51
CA VAL A 60 4.15 5.55 15.82
C VAL A 60 4.90 5.94 14.55
N ALA A 61 6.25 5.91 14.56
CA ALA A 61 7.05 6.24 13.39
C ALA A 61 6.86 5.21 12.26
N ILE A 62 6.72 3.93 12.61
CA ILE A 62 6.41 2.86 11.64
C ILE A 62 4.99 3.05 11.10
N ALA A 63 4.03 3.37 11.96
CA ALA A 63 2.63 3.56 11.61
C ALA A 63 2.45 4.73 10.63
N ASP A 64 3.08 5.87 10.90
CA ASP A 64 3.08 7.06 10.05
C ASP A 64 3.76 6.78 8.71
N HIS A 65 4.95 6.16 8.74
CA HIS A 65 5.69 5.79 7.54
C HIS A 65 4.87 4.85 6.64
N ALA A 66 4.28 3.81 7.22
CA ALA A 66 3.50 2.82 6.51
C ALA A 66 2.29 3.45 5.79
N LEU A 67 1.58 4.36 6.45
CA LEU A 67 0.42 5.03 5.85
C LEU A 67 0.84 5.96 4.71
N VAL A 68 1.93 6.72 4.89
CA VAL A 68 2.49 7.58 3.84
C VAL A 68 2.93 6.74 2.65
N ARG A 69 3.65 5.64 2.88
CA ARG A 69 4.14 4.76 1.80
C ARG A 69 2.98 4.11 1.06
N LEU A 70 1.98 3.58 1.78
CA LEU A 70 0.80 3.00 1.17
C LEU A 70 0.03 4.03 0.34
N THR A 71 -0.17 5.23 0.88
CA THR A 71 -0.85 6.33 0.16
C THR A 71 -0.13 6.67 -1.14
N ARG A 72 1.20 6.80 -1.12
CA ARG A 72 2.00 7.09 -2.33
C ARG A 72 1.85 6.00 -3.39
N LEU A 73 1.87 4.72 -3.00
CA LEU A 73 1.68 3.61 -3.93
C LEU A 73 0.27 3.63 -4.56
N VAL A 74 -0.76 3.91 -3.77
CA VAL A 74 -2.15 4.04 -4.26
C VAL A 74 -2.30 5.26 -5.18
N GLU A 75 -1.64 6.38 -4.88
CA GLU A 75 -1.60 7.56 -5.76
C GLU A 75 -0.94 7.27 -7.10
N ALA A 76 0.19 6.56 -7.10
CA ALA A 76 0.87 6.13 -8.32
C ALA A 76 -0.04 5.19 -9.14
N ALA A 77 -0.69 4.23 -8.46
CA ALA A 77 -1.65 3.32 -9.07
C ALA A 77 -2.87 4.03 -9.69
N ALA A 78 -3.38 5.09 -9.06
CA ALA A 78 -4.46 5.91 -9.61
C ALA A 78 -4.09 6.61 -10.92
N LYS A 79 -2.80 6.90 -11.12
CA LYS A 79 -2.27 7.53 -12.34
C LYS A 79 -1.82 6.51 -13.40
N SER A 80 -1.80 5.22 -13.06
CA SER A 80 -1.29 4.15 -13.93
C SER A 80 -1.96 4.00 -15.29
N PRO A 81 -3.27 4.31 -15.50
CA PRO A 81 -3.89 4.20 -16.83
C PRO A 81 -3.26 5.12 -17.88
N GLY A 82 -2.57 6.19 -17.47
CA GLY A 82 -1.86 7.09 -18.37
C GLY A 82 -0.40 6.68 -18.65
N LEU A 83 0.09 5.62 -18.03
CA LEU A 83 1.47 5.15 -18.16
C LEU A 83 1.62 4.16 -19.31
N SER A 84 2.83 4.07 -19.88
CA SER A 84 3.19 2.99 -20.80
C SER A 84 3.16 1.62 -20.12
N ALA A 85 3.02 0.54 -20.90
CA ALA A 85 3.00 -0.82 -20.36
C ALA A 85 4.24 -1.15 -19.51
N ALA A 86 5.42 -0.67 -19.91
CA ALA A 86 6.66 -0.86 -19.14
C ALA A 86 6.63 -0.13 -17.79
N GLU A 87 6.05 1.08 -17.74
CA GLU A 87 5.88 1.84 -16.51
C GLU A 87 4.82 1.21 -15.59
N GLN A 88 3.71 0.73 -16.15
CA GLN A 88 2.70 -0.01 -15.40
C GLN A 88 3.30 -1.28 -14.77
N LEU A 89 4.09 -2.05 -15.53
CA LEU A 89 4.77 -3.23 -15.02
C LEU A 89 5.77 -2.90 -13.91
N ARG A 90 6.55 -1.82 -14.06
CA ARG A 90 7.46 -1.35 -13.01
C ARG A 90 6.71 -0.98 -11.72
N LEU A 91 5.59 -0.30 -11.84
CA LEU A 91 4.74 0.03 -10.69
C LEU A 91 4.19 -1.22 -10.00
N LEU A 92 3.72 -2.22 -10.76
CA LEU A 92 3.26 -3.49 -10.19
C LEU A 92 4.38 -4.19 -9.42
N ASN A 93 5.60 -4.21 -9.97
CA ASN A 93 6.78 -4.77 -9.30
C ASN A 93 7.16 -3.99 -8.04
N GLU A 94 7.06 -2.66 -8.05
CA GLU A 94 7.28 -1.83 -6.87
C GLU A 94 6.28 -2.18 -5.76
N ILE A 95 4.99 -2.28 -6.08
CA ILE A 95 3.95 -2.66 -5.10
C ILE A 95 4.19 -4.07 -4.57
N ALA A 96 4.54 -5.02 -5.45
CA ALA A 96 4.79 -6.40 -5.07
C ALA A 96 5.96 -6.54 -4.09
N SER A 97 7.04 -5.79 -4.32
CA SER A 97 8.27 -5.82 -3.51
C SER A 97 8.26 -4.85 -2.31
N ALA A 98 7.25 -3.97 -2.22
CA ALA A 98 7.17 -2.99 -1.14
C ALA A 98 7.04 -3.66 0.23
N ASP A 99 7.65 -3.00 1.22
CA ASP A 99 7.54 -3.31 2.64
C ASP A 99 7.09 -2.03 3.36
N LEU A 100 5.89 -2.06 3.96
CA LEU A 100 5.33 -0.90 4.66
C LEU A 100 6.01 -0.67 6.02
N GLY A 101 6.54 -1.73 6.64
CA GLY A 101 7.18 -1.66 7.96
C GLY A 101 8.64 -1.23 7.90
N ARG A 102 9.27 -1.25 6.72
CA ARG A 102 10.65 -0.82 6.54
C ARG A 102 10.73 0.70 6.51
N VAL A 103 11.17 1.29 7.62
CA VAL A 103 11.69 2.66 7.63
C VAL A 103 13.04 2.61 6.93
N GLU A 104 13.17 3.21 5.75
CA GLU A 104 14.48 3.39 5.15
C GLU A 104 15.31 4.22 6.13
N ALA A 105 16.32 3.60 6.74
CA ALA A 105 17.28 4.33 7.55
C ALA A 105 17.81 5.47 6.69
N LEU A 106 17.66 6.71 7.17
CA LEU A 106 18.26 7.90 6.56
C LEU A 106 19.71 7.53 6.19
N ALA A 107 19.95 7.31 4.89
CA ALA A 107 21.27 7.13 4.35
C ALA A 107 22.00 8.48 4.52
N GLY A 108 22.67 8.63 5.66
CA GLY A 108 23.22 9.93 6.07
C GLY A 108 23.88 9.93 7.44
N ALA A 109 24.64 8.89 7.77
CA ALA A 109 25.63 8.92 8.85
C ALA A 109 26.79 7.99 8.49
N GLY A 110 27.67 8.46 7.59
CA GLY A 110 28.82 7.69 7.15
C GLY A 110 29.46 8.28 5.91
N GLY A 111 30.19 9.37 6.08
CA GLY A 111 31.05 10.03 5.09
C GLY A 111 31.99 10.97 5.80
#